data_AF-A0A9N9NWP2-F1
#
_entry.id   AF-A0A9N9NWP2-F1
#
_cell.length_a   1.000
_cell.length_b   1.000
_cell.length_c   1.000
_cell.angle_alpha   90.00
_cell.angle_beta   90.00
_cell.angle_gamma   90.00
#
_symmetry.space_group_name_H-M   'P 1'
#
loop_
_entity.id
_entity.type
_entity.pdbx_description
1 polymer ?
#
loop_
_entity_poly.entity_id
_entity_poly.type
_entity_poly.pdbx_seq_one_letter_code
_entity_poly.pdbx_strand_id
1 'polypeptide(L)'
;MSFNIREITTLAFSASALVAVAFPALFYLNKYVTLKCLDKRIASLEDQKCKKLLLIADIPRQIHYKAELLRGQAIKLTQEKSMFEKEANKTIPRLQVLMWFERCKEDQVNKKIIEEYLEVINNIREQILRMEEEIRRMRTESNDLMKSGARRARDILKAEIKEFERQIVVERSRHKIIESRTLKLW
;
A
#
# COMPACT_ATOMS: atom_id res chain seq x y z
N MET A 1 -30.08 -67.65 -29.54
CA MET A 1 -30.22 -66.21 -29.83
C MET A 1 -29.18 -65.83 -30.88
N SER A 2 -29.56 -65.76 -32.15
CA SER A 2 -28.68 -65.32 -33.23
C SER A 2 -28.71 -63.79 -33.30
N PHE A 3 -27.63 -63.14 -32.90
CA PHE A 3 -27.49 -61.70 -33.09
C PHE A 3 -27.43 -61.39 -34.58
N ASN A 4 -28.32 -60.51 -35.05
CA ASN A 4 -28.46 -60.15 -36.46
C ASN A 4 -27.28 -59.24 -36.85
N ILE A 5 -26.22 -59.82 -37.41
CA ILE A 5 -24.93 -59.15 -37.72
C ILE A 5 -25.15 -57.87 -38.54
N ARG A 6 -26.16 -57.85 -39.43
CA ARG A 6 -26.54 -56.67 -40.22
C ARG A 6 -26.95 -55.48 -39.36
N GLU A 7 -27.78 -55.69 -38.35
CA GLU A 7 -28.23 -54.64 -37.44
C GLU A 7 -27.08 -54.11 -36.58
N ILE A 8 -26.16 -54.97 -36.15
CA ILE A 8 -24.98 -54.56 -35.38
C ILE A 8 -24.05 -53.70 -36.24
N THR A 9 -23.83 -54.08 -37.50
CA THR A 9 -22.96 -53.31 -38.41
C THR A 9 -23.55 -51.95 -38.81
N THR A 10 -24.87 -51.83 -39.00
CA THR A 10 -25.52 -50.55 -39.32
C THR A 10 -25.55 -49.62 -38.12
N LEU A 11 -25.73 -50.14 -36.92
CA LEU A 11 -25.71 -49.38 -35.67
C LEU A 11 -24.28 -48.94 -35.30
N ALA A 12 -23.28 -49.77 -35.56
CA ALA A 12 -21.87 -49.40 -35.45
C ALA A 12 -21.48 -48.32 -36.48
N PHE A 13 -21.95 -48.43 -37.72
CA PHE A 13 -21.67 -47.44 -38.78
C PHE A 13 -22.33 -46.08 -38.48
N SER A 14 -23.58 -46.08 -38.01
CA SER A 14 -24.29 -44.85 -37.63
C SER A 14 -23.69 -44.21 -36.38
N ALA A 15 -23.27 -45.00 -35.39
CA ALA A 15 -22.53 -44.50 -34.23
C ALA A 15 -21.16 -43.92 -34.63
N SER A 16 -20.45 -44.58 -35.56
CA SER A 16 -19.17 -44.09 -36.09
C SER A 16 -19.32 -42.76 -36.84
N ALA A 17 -20.36 -42.64 -37.66
CA ALA A 17 -20.70 -41.39 -38.35
C ALA A 17 -21.07 -40.28 -37.37
N LEU A 18 -21.82 -40.60 -36.30
CA LEU A 18 -22.18 -39.65 -35.25
C LEU A 18 -20.94 -39.15 -34.49
N VAL A 19 -20.01 -40.04 -34.14
CA VAL A 19 -18.73 -39.68 -33.52
C VAL A 19 -17.86 -38.84 -34.46
N ALA A 20 -17.81 -39.19 -35.75
CA ALA A 20 -17.05 -38.46 -36.76
C ALA A 20 -17.54 -37.01 -36.96
N VAL A 21 -18.84 -36.74 -36.76
CA VAL A 21 -19.42 -35.39 -36.86
C VAL A 21 -19.40 -34.66 -35.51
N ALA A 22 -19.65 -35.35 -34.40
CA ALA A 22 -19.70 -34.74 -33.07
C ALA A 22 -18.32 -34.36 -32.53
N PHE A 23 -17.27 -35.13 -32.84
CA PHE A 23 -15.93 -34.89 -32.33
C PHE A 23 -15.31 -33.57 -32.84
N PRO A 24 -15.37 -33.23 -34.15
CA PRO A 24 -14.98 -31.91 -34.63
C PRO A 24 -15.79 -30.78 -33.99
N ALA A 25 -17.11 -30.94 -33.88
CA ALA A 25 -17.98 -29.93 -33.28
C ALA A 25 -17.62 -29.63 -31.82
N LEU A 26 -17.37 -30.67 -31.00
CA LEU A 26 -16.90 -30.53 -29.63
C LEU A 26 -15.48 -29.93 -29.55
N PHE A 27 -14.60 -30.29 -30.48
CA PHE A 27 -13.26 -29.72 -30.57
C PHE A 27 -13.30 -28.21 -30.84
N TYR A 28 -14.10 -27.75 -31.83
CA TYR A 28 -14.26 -26.33 -32.12
C TYR A 28 -14.97 -25.59 -30.99
N LEU A 29 -15.99 -26.19 -30.37
CA LEU A 29 -16.66 -25.61 -29.20
C LEU A 29 -15.67 -25.37 -28.05
N ASN A 30 -14.83 -26.35 -27.74
CA ASN A 30 -13.80 -26.22 -26.71
C ASN A 30 -12.80 -25.10 -27.05
N LYS A 31 -12.35 -25.01 -28.31
CA LYS A 31 -11.46 -23.94 -28.77
C LYS A 31 -12.10 -22.55 -28.64
N TYR A 32 -13.37 -22.42 -29.01
CA TYR A 32 -14.13 -21.18 -28.88
C TYR A 32 -14.30 -20.75 -27.42
N VAL A 33 -14.66 -21.70 -26.53
CA VAL A 33 -14.74 -21.45 -25.08
C VAL A 33 -13.38 -21.02 -24.54
N THR A 34 -12.30 -21.68 -24.96
CA THR A 34 -10.93 -21.34 -24.54
C THR A 34 -10.54 -19.92 -24.99
N LEU A 35 -10.85 -19.52 -26.23
CA LEU A 35 -10.59 -18.15 -26.72
C LEU A 35 -11.37 -17.11 -25.89
N LYS A 36 -12.67 -17.33 -25.64
CA LYS A 36 -13.46 -16.44 -24.77
C LYS A 36 -12.91 -16.34 -23.35
N CYS A 37 -12.40 -17.44 -22.79
CA CYS A 37 -11.76 -17.42 -21.47
C CYS A 37 -10.47 -16.61 -21.49
N LEU A 38 -9.67 -16.69 -22.56
CA LEU A 38 -8.48 -15.87 -22.75
C LEU A 38 -8.82 -14.39 -22.90
N ASP A 39 -9.85 -14.04 -23.67
CA ASP A 39 -10.31 -12.64 -23.82
C ASP A 39 -10.72 -12.04 -22.49
N LYS A 40 -11.50 -12.78 -21.69
CA LYS A 40 -11.89 -12.35 -20.33
C LYS A 40 -10.66 -12.14 -19.44
N ARG A 41 -9.67 -13.02 -19.55
CA ARG A 41 -8.43 -12.91 -18.77
C ARG A 41 -7.59 -11.71 -19.19
N ILE A 42 -7.45 -11.47 -20.50
CA ILE A 42 -6.75 -10.29 -21.05
C ILE A 42 -7.44 -9.02 -20.58
N ALA A 43 -8.77 -8.92 -20.74
CA ALA A 43 -9.55 -7.77 -20.29
C ALA A 43 -9.40 -7.52 -18.78
N SER A 44 -9.40 -8.59 -17.96
CA SER A 44 -9.16 -8.47 -16.52
C SER A 44 -7.77 -7.95 -16.19
N LEU A 45 -6.74 -8.38 -16.90
CA LEU A 45 -5.37 -7.90 -16.70
C LEU A 45 -5.22 -6.43 -17.15
N GLU A 46 -5.90 -6.04 -18.22
CA GLU A 46 -5.95 -4.66 -18.70
C GLU A 46 -6.66 -3.73 -17.70
N ASP A 47 -7.79 -4.16 -17.12
CA ASP A 47 -8.46 -3.42 -16.05
C ASP A 47 -7.58 -3.25 -14.81
N GLN A 48 -6.88 -4.31 -14.38
CA GLN A 48 -5.92 -4.25 -13.28
C GLN A 48 -4.78 -3.28 -13.57
N LYS A 49 -4.21 -3.31 -14.78
CA LYS A 49 -3.20 -2.36 -15.24
C LYS A 49 -3.73 -0.91 -15.19
N CYS A 50 -4.94 -0.67 -15.70
CA CYS A 50 -5.57 0.66 -15.69
C CYS A 50 -5.77 1.18 -14.25
N LYS A 51 -6.28 0.35 -13.34
CA LYS A 51 -6.41 0.71 -11.92
C LYS A 51 -5.07 1.10 -11.29
N LYS A 52 -4.00 0.38 -11.60
CA LYS A 52 -2.65 0.69 -11.11
C LYS A 52 -2.09 1.98 -11.70
N LEU A 53 -2.37 2.28 -12.97
CA LEU A 53 -2.01 3.55 -13.59
C LEU A 53 -2.74 4.75 -12.95
N LEU A 54 -4.02 4.59 -12.62
CA LEU A 54 -4.78 5.61 -11.89
C LEU A 54 -4.18 5.86 -10.51
N LEU A 55 -3.80 4.80 -9.78
CA LEU A 55 -3.10 4.93 -8.51
C LEU A 55 -1.80 5.73 -8.65
N ILE A 56 -1.00 5.50 -9.71
CA ILE A 56 0.22 6.28 -9.97
C ILE A 56 -0.06 7.76 -10.12
N ALA A 57 -1.16 8.12 -10.80
CA ALA A 57 -1.57 9.51 -10.97
C ALA A 57 -1.94 10.16 -9.63
N ASP A 58 -2.49 9.40 -8.69
CA ASP A 58 -2.91 9.88 -7.36
C ASP A 58 -1.77 9.96 -6.33
N ILE A 59 -0.63 9.26 -6.54
CA ILE A 59 0.51 9.25 -5.60
C ILE A 59 0.96 10.66 -5.17
N PRO A 60 1.17 11.63 -6.09
CA PRO A 60 1.64 12.96 -5.69
C PRO A 60 0.68 13.63 -4.71
N ARG A 61 -0.64 13.51 -4.97
CA ARG A 61 -1.67 14.09 -4.11
C ARG A 61 -1.69 13.43 -2.73
N GLN A 62 -1.65 12.10 -2.67
CA GLN A 62 -1.65 11.36 -1.40
C GLN A 62 -0.42 11.67 -0.54
N ILE A 63 0.75 11.76 -1.18
CA ILE A 63 2.00 12.07 -0.48
C ILE A 63 2.04 13.52 -0.02
N HIS A 64 1.57 14.44 -0.85
CA HIS A 64 1.45 15.84 -0.46
C HIS A 64 0.54 16.00 0.75
N TYR A 65 -0.65 15.40 0.71
CA TYR A 65 -1.60 15.41 1.83
C TYR A 65 -0.98 14.85 3.12
N LYS A 66 -0.31 13.70 3.06
CA LYS A 66 0.35 13.10 4.23
C LYS A 66 1.49 13.99 4.76
N ALA A 67 2.29 14.56 3.87
CA ALA A 67 3.39 15.45 4.25
C ALA A 67 2.88 16.73 4.92
N GLU A 68 1.79 17.31 4.42
CA GLU A 68 1.12 18.46 5.04
C GLU A 68 0.52 18.14 6.40
N LEU A 69 -0.12 16.97 6.55
CA LEU A 69 -0.64 16.53 7.85
C LEU A 69 0.47 16.46 8.91
N LEU A 70 1.60 15.83 8.57
CA LEU A 70 2.77 15.74 9.46
C LEU A 70 3.36 17.12 9.78
N ARG A 71 3.38 18.04 8.80
CA ARG A 71 3.79 19.43 9.06
C ARG A 71 2.83 20.13 10.02
N GLY A 72 1.53 19.97 9.83
CA GLY A 72 0.50 20.53 10.70
C GLY A 72 0.63 20.01 12.14
N GLN A 73 0.85 18.71 12.31
CA GLN A 73 1.11 18.10 13.63
C GLN A 73 2.39 18.63 14.27
N ALA A 74 3.49 18.72 13.50
CA ALA A 74 4.74 19.28 14.00
C ALA A 74 4.61 20.76 14.42
N ILE A 75 3.78 21.55 13.72
CA ILE A 75 3.49 22.95 14.10
C ILE A 75 2.75 23.00 15.44
N LYS A 76 1.70 22.19 15.62
CA LYS A 76 0.95 22.12 16.89
C LYS A 76 1.85 21.73 18.05
N LEU A 77 2.66 20.69 17.88
CA LEU A 77 3.63 20.28 18.90
C LEU A 77 4.70 21.34 19.17
N THR A 78 5.10 22.11 18.15
CA THR A 78 6.02 23.26 18.35
C THR A 78 5.36 24.35 19.22
N GLN A 79 4.05 24.59 19.05
CA GLN A 79 3.31 25.56 19.87
C GLN A 79 3.15 25.07 21.31
N GLU A 80 2.79 23.80 21.51
CA GLU A 80 2.72 23.18 22.84
C GLU A 80 4.07 23.21 23.55
N LYS A 81 5.15 22.86 22.82
CA LYS A 81 6.53 22.96 23.34
C LYS A 81 6.83 24.38 23.83
N SER A 82 6.44 25.41 23.07
CA SER A 82 6.63 26.81 23.47
C SER A 82 5.87 27.17 24.75
N MET A 83 4.72 26.55 25.02
CA MET A 83 3.98 26.75 26.27
C MET A 83 4.73 26.16 27.45
N PHE A 84 5.28 24.95 27.32
CA PHE A 84 6.13 24.34 28.34
C PHE A 84 7.42 25.12 28.58
N GLU A 85 8.07 25.65 27.53
CA GLU A 85 9.24 26.53 27.66
C GLU A 85 8.91 27.80 28.44
N LYS A 86 7.76 28.42 28.17
CA LYS A 86 7.29 29.60 28.93
C LYS A 86 7.01 29.26 30.39
N GLU A 87 6.47 28.08 30.67
CA GLU A 87 6.24 27.60 32.03
C GLU A 87 7.56 27.39 32.77
N ALA A 88 8.52 26.70 32.16
CA ALA A 88 9.87 26.56 32.71
C ALA A 88 10.52 27.92 33.01
N ASN A 89 10.41 28.87 32.09
CA ASN A 89 10.97 30.22 32.25
C ASN A 89 10.31 31.03 33.37
N LYS A 90 9.07 30.71 33.76
CA LYS A 90 8.41 31.31 34.95
C LYS A 90 8.86 30.62 36.24
N THR A 91 9.07 29.31 36.20
CA THR A 91 9.36 28.49 37.37
C THR A 91 10.83 28.55 37.79
N ILE A 92 11.76 28.65 36.84
CA ILE A 92 13.21 28.73 37.11
C ILE A 92 13.59 29.93 38.00
N PRO A 93 13.14 31.18 37.72
CA PRO A 93 13.45 32.32 38.58
C PRO A 93 12.88 32.18 40.00
N ARG A 94 11.68 31.61 40.13
CA ARG A 94 11.06 31.35 41.44
C ARG A 94 11.90 30.38 42.27
N LEU A 95 12.38 29.31 41.65
CA LEU A 95 13.30 28.37 42.29
C LEU A 95 14.62 29.04 42.68
N GLN A 96 15.22 29.87 41.81
CA GLN A 96 16.46 30.58 42.12
C GLN A 96 16.33 31.49 43.35
N VAL A 97 15.20 32.17 43.50
CA VAL A 97 14.90 32.98 44.68
C VAL A 97 14.78 32.11 45.94
N LEU A 98 14.06 30.98 45.86
CA LEU A 98 13.93 30.05 46.98
C LEU A 98 15.29 29.46 47.41
N MET A 99 16.10 29.03 46.44
CA MET A 99 17.47 28.54 46.70
C MET A 99 18.36 29.63 47.32
N TRP A 100 18.20 30.89 46.92
CA TRP A 100 18.94 32.00 47.53
C TRP A 100 18.54 32.22 49.00
N PHE A 101 17.24 32.15 49.31
CA PHE A 101 16.77 32.26 50.70
C PHE A 101 17.20 31.09 51.59
N GLU A 102 17.17 29.85 51.09
CA GLU A 102 17.69 28.67 51.82
C GLU A 102 19.18 28.83 52.15
N ARG A 103 19.97 29.41 51.23
CA ARG A 103 21.40 29.66 51.46
C ARG A 103 21.67 30.65 52.62
N CYS A 104 20.70 31.49 52.95
CA CYS A 104 20.79 32.51 54.00
C CYS A 104 20.19 32.06 55.34
N LYS A 105 19.31 31.04 55.34
CA LYS A 105 18.65 30.49 56.53
C LYS A 105 18.47 28.99 56.34
N GLU A 106 19.08 28.18 57.21
CA GLU A 106 18.97 26.70 57.21
C GLU A 106 17.56 26.24 57.65
N ASP A 107 16.51 26.62 56.90
CA ASP A 107 15.12 26.25 57.14
C ASP A 107 14.75 24.96 56.38
N GLN A 108 14.46 23.89 57.13
CA GLN A 108 14.08 22.58 56.54
C GLN A 108 12.79 22.62 55.69
N VAL A 109 11.91 23.61 55.91
CA VAL A 109 10.67 23.78 55.13
C VAL A 109 10.97 24.26 53.70
N ASN A 110 11.97 25.13 53.53
CA ASN A 110 12.37 25.61 52.20
C ASN A 110 13.01 24.49 51.36
N LYS A 111 13.71 23.56 52.00
CA LYS A 111 14.37 22.44 51.33
C LYS A 111 13.39 21.51 50.61
N LYS A 112 12.28 21.14 51.25
CA LYS A 112 11.23 20.31 50.62
C LYS A 112 10.57 21.01 49.43
N ILE A 113 10.28 22.30 49.57
CA ILE A 113 9.68 23.10 48.49
C ILE A 113 10.64 23.16 47.29
N ILE A 114 11.94 23.36 47.54
CA ILE A 114 12.98 23.38 46.49
C ILE A 114 13.06 22.04 45.75
N GLU A 115 12.99 20.92 46.46
CA GLU A 115 12.95 19.57 45.87
C GLU A 115 11.72 19.38 44.96
N GLU A 116 10.52 19.80 45.40
CA GLU A 116 9.29 19.76 44.58
C GLU A 116 9.43 20.59 43.29
N TYR A 117 9.96 21.81 43.39
CA TYR A 117 10.20 22.66 42.21
C TYR A 117 11.24 22.08 41.25
N LEU A 118 12.29 21.44 41.77
CA LEU A 118 13.30 20.76 40.96
C LEU A 118 12.69 19.59 40.19
N GLU A 119 11.82 18.80 40.82
CA GLU A 119 11.11 17.69 40.18
C GLU A 119 10.19 18.19 39.05
N VAL A 120 9.44 19.26 39.29
CA VAL A 120 8.59 19.90 38.27
C VAL A 120 9.42 20.37 37.08
N ILE A 121 10.55 21.04 37.31
CA ILE A 121 11.42 21.53 36.23
C ILE A 121 12.03 20.36 35.45
N ASN A 122 12.45 19.28 36.12
CA ASN A 122 12.99 18.10 35.46
C ASN A 122 11.93 17.42 34.58
N ASN A 123 10.69 17.29 35.06
CA ASN A 123 9.58 16.75 34.27
C ASN A 123 9.27 17.62 33.05
N ILE A 124 9.20 18.96 33.20
CA ILE A 124 8.99 19.88 32.06
C ILE A 124 10.13 19.75 31.04
N ARG A 125 11.39 19.66 31.48
CA ARG A 125 12.55 19.47 30.60
C ARG A 125 12.47 18.15 29.84
N GLU A 126 12.14 17.06 30.50
CA GLU A 126 11.95 15.77 29.84
C GLU A 126 10.83 15.83 28.78
N GLN A 127 9.71 16.47 29.09
CA GLN A 127 8.61 16.64 28.14
C GLN A 127 9.05 17.44 26.91
N ILE A 128 9.75 18.57 27.13
CA ILE A 128 10.32 19.37 26.03
C ILE A 128 11.24 18.53 25.14
N LEU A 129 12.14 17.74 25.73
CA LEU A 129 13.06 16.89 24.97
C LEU A 129 12.33 15.82 24.15
N ARG A 130 11.30 15.19 24.72
CA ARG A 130 10.47 14.21 23.99
C ARG A 130 9.76 14.87 22.81
N MET A 131 9.18 16.05 23.02
CA MET A 131 8.49 16.80 21.97
C MET A 131 9.44 17.28 20.87
N GLU A 132 10.65 17.73 21.22
CA GLU A 132 11.67 18.12 20.24
C GLU A 132 12.07 16.97 19.31
N GLU A 133 12.27 15.79 19.89
CA GLU A 133 12.60 14.59 19.15
C GLU A 133 11.44 14.18 18.23
N GLU A 134 10.20 14.26 18.71
CA GLU A 134 9.02 13.96 17.89
C GLU A 134 8.85 14.95 16.74
N ILE A 135 9.00 16.25 16.99
CA ILE A 135 8.99 17.31 15.97
C ILE A 135 10.07 17.05 14.91
N ARG A 136 11.28 16.67 15.32
CA ARG A 136 12.39 16.33 14.41
C ARG A 136 12.02 15.12 13.55
N ARG A 137 11.46 14.07 14.13
CA ARG A 137 11.01 12.86 13.40
C ARG A 137 9.91 13.21 12.38
N MET A 138 8.88 13.94 12.78
CA MET A 138 7.81 14.34 11.84
C MET A 138 8.31 15.21 10.69
N ARG A 139 9.23 16.14 10.95
CA ARG A 139 9.82 17.00 9.91
C ARG A 139 10.68 16.20 8.94
N THR A 140 11.48 15.25 9.44
CA THR A 140 12.29 14.38 8.60
C THR A 140 11.43 13.45 7.77
N GLU A 141 10.42 12.80 8.36
CA GLU A 141 9.47 11.94 7.63
C GLU A 141 8.71 12.72 6.55
N SER A 142 8.19 13.91 6.88
CA SER A 142 7.49 14.77 5.91
C SER A 142 8.40 15.14 4.72
N ASN A 143 9.66 15.51 5.00
CA ASN A 143 10.62 15.84 3.95
C ASN A 143 11.00 14.61 3.10
N ASP A 144 11.16 13.45 3.72
CA ASP A 144 11.50 12.20 3.02
C ASP A 144 10.36 11.73 2.11
N LEU A 145 9.11 11.86 2.58
CA LEU A 145 7.91 11.62 1.79
C LEU A 145 7.89 12.50 0.54
N MET A 146 8.15 13.81 0.69
CA MET A 146 8.19 14.74 -0.44
C MET A 146 9.36 14.50 -1.40
N LYS A 147 10.54 14.14 -0.89
CA LYS A 147 11.75 13.95 -1.72
C LYS A 147 11.77 12.62 -2.46
N SER A 148 11.40 11.54 -1.78
CA SER A 148 11.67 10.18 -2.24
C SER A 148 10.47 9.23 -2.13
N GLY A 149 9.46 9.57 -1.32
CA GLY A 149 8.25 8.75 -1.17
C GLY A 149 7.52 8.58 -2.50
N ALA A 150 7.38 9.66 -3.27
CA ALA A 150 6.66 9.63 -4.54
C ALA A 150 7.36 8.79 -5.59
N ARG A 151 8.69 8.85 -5.61
CA ARG A 151 9.51 8.04 -6.51
C ARG A 151 9.44 6.57 -6.15
N ARG A 152 9.64 6.23 -4.87
CA ARG A 152 9.59 4.84 -4.36
C ARG A 152 8.24 4.19 -4.61
N ALA A 153 7.14 4.86 -4.26
CA ALA A 153 5.79 4.35 -4.49
C ALA A 153 5.50 4.15 -5.98
N ARG A 154 5.95 5.08 -6.83
CA ARG A 154 5.80 4.98 -8.29
C ARG A 154 6.60 3.82 -8.87
N ASP A 155 7.83 3.60 -8.39
CA ASP A 155 8.70 2.55 -8.93
C ASP A 155 8.17 1.15 -8.61
N ILE A 156 7.59 0.95 -7.43
CA ILE A 156 6.88 -0.29 -7.06
C ILE A 156 5.72 -0.54 -8.02
N LEU A 157 4.83 0.45 -8.19
CA LEU A 157 3.66 0.30 -9.07
C LEU A 157 4.05 0.15 -10.55
N LYS A 158 5.14 0.77 -10.99
CA LYS A 158 5.69 0.56 -12.34
C LYS A 158 6.20 -0.87 -12.54
N ALA A 159 6.82 -1.47 -11.53
CA ALA A 159 7.26 -2.86 -11.60
C ALA A 159 6.06 -3.81 -11.74
N GLU A 160 5.00 -3.58 -10.97
CA GLU A 160 3.75 -4.36 -11.09
C GLU A 160 3.08 -4.20 -12.46
N ILE A 161 3.03 -2.98 -13.01
CA ILE A 161 2.48 -2.73 -14.35
C ILE A 161 3.26 -3.50 -15.42
N LYS A 162 4.60 -3.51 -15.34
CA LYS A 162 5.42 -4.29 -16.27
C LYS A 162 5.12 -5.79 -16.20
N GLU A 163 4.78 -6.29 -15.02
CA GLU A 163 4.40 -7.69 -14.86
C GLU A 163 3.04 -7.98 -15.49
N PHE A 164 2.04 -7.11 -15.30
CA PHE A 164 0.77 -7.22 -16.02
C PHE A 164 0.94 -7.16 -17.54
N GLU A 165 1.79 -6.26 -18.04
CA GLU A 165 2.08 -6.16 -19.47
C GLU A 165 2.69 -7.45 -20.03
N ARG A 166 3.62 -8.07 -19.32
CA ARG A 166 4.18 -9.37 -19.69
C ARG A 166 3.11 -10.45 -19.77
N GLN A 167 2.24 -10.53 -18.77
CA GLN A 167 1.16 -11.51 -18.74
C GLN A 167 0.16 -11.29 -19.88
N ILE A 168 -0.21 -10.04 -20.17
CA ILE A 168 -1.09 -9.70 -21.31
C ILE A 168 -0.46 -10.15 -22.63
N VAL A 169 0.84 -9.89 -22.84
CA VAL A 169 1.55 -10.33 -24.06
C VAL A 169 1.50 -11.85 -24.19
N VAL A 170 1.78 -12.60 -23.12
CA VAL A 170 1.73 -14.07 -23.12
C VAL A 170 0.33 -14.59 -23.46
N GLU A 171 -0.73 -14.05 -22.83
CA GLU A 171 -2.10 -14.50 -23.10
C GLU A 171 -2.57 -14.12 -24.51
N ARG A 172 -2.18 -12.94 -25.03
CA ARG A 172 -2.44 -12.55 -26.43
C ARG A 172 -1.72 -13.46 -27.43
N SER A 173 -0.47 -13.84 -27.14
CA SER A 173 0.25 -14.82 -27.96
C SER A 173 -0.44 -16.18 -27.96
N ARG A 174 -0.91 -16.67 -26.80
CA ARG A 174 -1.71 -17.90 -26.70
C ARG A 174 -3.00 -17.82 -27.49
N HIS A 175 -3.72 -16.70 -27.38
CA HIS A 175 -4.93 -16.45 -28.15
C HIS A 175 -4.66 -16.59 -29.65
N LYS A 176 -3.66 -15.86 -30.17
CA LYS A 176 -3.26 -15.90 -31.60
C LYS A 176 -2.83 -17.30 -32.07
N ILE A 177 -2.16 -18.07 -31.22
CA ILE A 177 -1.77 -19.46 -31.54
C ILE A 177 -3.01 -20.36 -31.67
N ILE A 178 -3.98 -20.24 -30.76
CA ILE A 178 -5.21 -21.03 -30.81
C ILE A 178 -6.02 -20.64 -32.04
N GLU A 179 -6.20 -19.34 -32.28
CA GLU A 179 -6.92 -18.78 -33.42
C GLU A 179 -6.34 -19.24 -34.76
N SER A 180 -5.01 -19.13 -34.93
CA SER A 180 -4.33 -19.60 -36.14
C SER A 180 -4.39 -21.11 -36.35
N ARG A 181 -4.45 -21.92 -35.28
CA ARG A 181 -4.64 -23.38 -35.37
C ARG A 181 -6.08 -23.75 -35.71
N THR A 182 -7.07 -23.00 -35.23
CA THR A 182 -8.47 -23.20 -35.61
C THR A 182 -8.77 -22.82 -37.06
N LEU A 183 -8.13 -21.77 -37.58
CA LEU A 183 -8.32 -21.30 -38.96
C LEU A 183 -7.59 -22.17 -40.00
N LYS A 184 -6.49 -22.85 -39.63
CA LYS A 184 -5.74 -23.75 -40.52
C LYS A 184 -6.35 -25.13 -40.74
N LEU A 185 -7.42 -25.46 -40.02
CA LEU A 185 -8.15 -26.74 -40.13
C LEU A 185 -9.39 -26.62 -41.02
N TRP A 186 -9.47 -25.58 -41.85
CA TRP A 186 -10.49 -25.35 -42.86
C TRP A 186 -9.86 -25.36 -44.25
#